data_AF-A0A401G2L8-F1
#
_entry.id   AF-A0A401G2L8-F1
#
_cell.length_a   1.000
_cell.length_b   1.000
_cell.length_c   1.000
_cell.angle_alpha   90.00
_cell.angle_beta   90.00
_cell.angle_gamma   90.00
#
_symmetry.space_group_name_H-M   'P 1'
#
loop_
_entity.id
_entity.type
_entity.pdbx_description
1 polymer ?
#
loop_
_entity_poly.entity_id
_entity_poly.type
_entity_poly.pdbx_seq_one_letter_code
_entity_poly.pdbx_strand_id
1 'polypeptide(L)' 'MSNDKLHSENYDDDTPLYSEDGVDLTLIRWMLSMSPKERLEVLRQNVQAVMRLRNAKKNN' A
#
# COMPACT_ATOMS: atom_id res chain seq x y z
N MET A 1 33.41 17.20 22.37
CA MET A 1 32.10 17.86 22.60
C MET A 1 31.45 18.06 21.24
N SER A 2 30.15 17.76 21.20
CA SER A 2 29.24 17.56 20.07
C SER A 2 29.26 18.60 18.94
N ASN A 3 28.94 18.16 17.71
CA ASN A 3 27.62 18.49 17.14
C ASN A 3 27.23 17.60 15.93
N ASP A 4 27.01 16.30 16.17
CA ASP A 4 26.21 15.44 15.27
C ASP A 4 24.72 15.71 15.52
N LYS A 5 24.22 16.84 15.01
CA LYS A 5 22.78 17.12 15.02
C LYS A 5 22.41 17.97 13.82
N LEU A 6 22.27 17.31 12.67
CA LEU A 6 21.52 17.84 11.54
C LEU A 6 20.35 16.90 11.27
N HIS A 7 19.17 17.40 11.68
CA HIS A 7 17.83 17.02 11.26
C HIS A 7 17.59 15.55 10.88
N SER A 8 17.35 14.72 11.89
CA SER A 8 16.37 13.65 11.74
C SER A 8 15.01 14.33 11.63
N GLU A 9 14.54 14.54 10.40
CA GLU A 9 13.11 14.66 10.15
C GLU A 9 12.46 13.40 10.73
N ASN A 10 11.49 13.59 11.62
CA ASN A 10 10.77 12.52 12.31
C ASN A 10 10.06 11.63 11.27
N TYR A 11 10.73 10.59 10.80
CA TYR A 11 10.06 9.40 10.31
C TYR A 11 9.78 8.56 11.54
N ASP A 12 8.50 8.52 11.95
CA ASP A 12 8.02 7.61 12.99
C ASP A 12 8.27 6.16 12.55
N ASP A 13 9.44 5.63 12.89
CA ASP A 13 9.88 4.24 12.67
C ASP A 13 8.95 3.24 13.40
N ASP A 14 8.15 3.71 14.35
CA ASP A 14 7.17 2.93 15.12
C ASP A 14 5.81 2.79 14.43
N THR A 15 5.62 3.27 13.20
CA THR A 15 4.33 3.07 12.51
C THR A 15 4.17 1.61 12.09
N PRO A 16 3.19 0.86 12.62
CA PRO A 16 3.02 -0.54 12.26
C PRO A 16 2.72 -0.68 10.76
N LEU A 17 3.48 -1.54 10.08
CA LEU A 17 3.30 -1.87 8.67
C LEU A 17 2.11 -2.81 8.45
N TYR A 18 1.77 -3.61 9.45
CA TYR A 18 0.69 -4.59 9.40
C TYR A 18 -0.22 -4.45 10.63
N SER A 19 -1.52 -4.73 10.47
CA SER A 19 -2.43 -4.91 11.59
C SER A 19 -2.15 -6.21 12.34
N GLU A 20 -2.74 -6.39 13.53
CA GLU A 20 -2.68 -7.65 14.29
C GLU A 20 -3.20 -8.86 13.48
N ASP A 21 -4.12 -8.62 12.54
CA ASP A 21 -4.65 -9.62 11.61
C ASP A 21 -3.76 -9.84 10.36
N GLY A 22 -2.60 -9.18 10.28
CA GLY A 22 -1.66 -9.28 9.16
C GLY A 22 -2.02 -8.45 7.93
N VAL A 23 -2.92 -7.47 8.06
CA VAL A 23 -3.31 -6.59 6.94
C VAL A 23 -2.27 -5.50 6.72
N ASP A 24 -1.77 -5.35 5.49
CA ASP A 24 -0.83 -4.29 5.12
C ASP A 24 -1.48 -2.89 5.27
N LEU A 25 -1.00 -2.15 6.27
CA LEU A 25 -1.48 -0.81 6.59
C LEU A 25 -0.92 0.26 5.65
N THR A 26 0.19 -0.02 4.96
CA THR A 26 0.76 0.91 3.96
C THR A 26 -0.18 1.00 2.75
N LEU A 27 -0.71 -0.14 2.30
CA LEU A 27 -1.68 -0.21 1.22
C LEU A 27 -2.99 0.49 1.59
N ILE A 28 -3.49 0.28 2.81
CA ILE A 28 -4.69 0.98 3.31
C ILE A 28 -4.46 2.49 3.34
N ARG A 29 -3.35 2.95 3.91
CA ARG A 29 -3.04 4.38 4.03
C ARG A 29 -2.92 5.05 2.66
N TRP A 30 -2.30 4.36 1.71
CA TRP A 30 -2.25 4.79 0.31
C TRP A 30 -3.65 4.88 -0.31
N MET A 31 -4.49 3.85 -0.16
CA MET A 31 -5.88 3.87 -0.66
C MET A 31 -6.73 4.99 -0.08
N LEU A 32 -6.52 5.33 1.20
CA LEU A 32 -7.22 6.41 1.89
C LEU A 32 -6.72 7.81 1.49
N SER A 33 -5.46 7.94 1.04
CA SER A 33 -4.94 9.21 0.49
C SER A 33 -5.54 9.58 -0.87
N MET A 34 -6.14 8.62 -1.57
CA MET A 34 -6.78 8.83 -2.87
C MET A 34 -8.22 9.33 -2.76
N SER A 35 -8.66 10.10 -3.77
CA SER A 35 -10.07 10.42 -3.94
C SER A 35 -10.90 9.14 -4.19
N PRO A 36 -12.22 9.17 -3.94
CA PRO A 36 -13.09 8.01 -4.20
C PRO A 36 -13.01 7.51 -5.65
N LYS A 37 -12.84 8.41 -6.62
CA LYS A 37 -12.75 8.06 -8.05
C LYS A 37 -11.46 7.31 -8.37
N GLU A 38 -10.31 7.79 -7.89
CA GLU A 38 -9.00 7.16 -8.12
C GLU A 38 -8.93 5.78 -7.47
N ARG A 39 -9.46 5.67 -6.25
CA ARG A 39 -9.55 4.39 -5.53
C ARG A 39 -10.34 3.34 -6.30
N LEU A 40 -11.47 3.74 -6.90
CA LEU A 40 -12.28 2.85 -7.73
C LEU A 40 -11.52 2.39 -8.97
N GLU A 41 -10.79 3.29 -9.61
CA GLU A 41 -10.02 2.97 -10.81
C GLU A 41 -8.88 1.98 -10.51
N VAL A 42 -8.13 2.21 -9.43
CA VAL A 42 -7.10 1.27 -8.96
C VAL A 42 -7.70 -0.09 -8.62
N LEU A 43 -8.83 -0.14 -7.90
CA LEU A 43 -9.48 -1.41 -7.56
C LEU A 43 -9.91 -2.16 -8.82
N ARG A 44 -10.47 -1.46 -9.81
CA ARG A 44 -10.88 -2.03 -11.09
C ARG A 44 -9.69 -2.67 -11.81
N GLN A 45 -8.54 -2.00 -11.84
CA GLN A 45 -7.33 -2.52 -12.47
C GLN A 45 -6.83 -3.80 -11.79
N ASN A 46 -6.83 -3.82 -10.45
CA ASN A 46 -6.46 -5.02 -9.68
C ASN A 46 -7.38 -6.21 -9.95
N VAL A 47 -8.70 -6.01 -9.95
CA VAL A 47 -9.67 -7.06 -10.29
C VAL A 47 -9.42 -7.59 -11.71
N GLN A 48 -9.18 -6.70 -12.67
CA GLN A 48 -8.88 -7.11 -14.06
C GLN A 48 -7.60 -7.92 -14.15
N ALA A 49 -6.55 -7.56 -13.40
CA ALA A 49 -5.30 -8.33 -13.35
C ALA A 49 -5.52 -9.76 -12.82
N VAL A 50 -6.25 -9.92 -11.71
CA VAL A 50 -6.59 -11.23 -11.16
C VAL A 50 -7.41 -12.06 -12.15
N MET A 51 -8.40 -11.45 -12.80
CA MET A 51 -9.21 -12.14 -13.80
C MET A 51 -8.38 -12.61 -15.01
N ARG A 52 -7.42 -11.80 -15.48
CA ARG A 52 -6.50 -12.20 -16.56
C ARG A 52 -5.66 -13.40 -16.15
N LEU A 53 -5.08 -13.39 -14.94
CA LEU A 53 -4.28 -14.50 -14.43
C LEU A 53 -5.11 -15.79 -14.30
N ARG A 54 -6.33 -15.68 -13.76
CA ARG A 54 -7.25 -16.81 -13.65
C ARG A 54 -7.61 -17.41 -15.02
N ASN A 55 -7.89 -16.55 -16.00
CA ASN A 55 -8.28 -17.00 -17.34
C ASN A 55 -7.09 -17.56 -18.13
N ALA A 56 -5.87 -17.06 -17.91
CA ALA A 56 -4.66 -17.63 -18.50
C ALA A 56 -4.46 -19.09 -18.08
N LYS A 57 -4.72 -19.42 -16.80
CA LYS A 57 -4.67 -20.80 -16.30
C LYS A 57 -5.71 -21.72 -16.95
N LYS A 58 -6.86 -21.19 -17.38
CA LYS A 58 -7.95 -21.99 -17.99
C LYS A 58 -7.67 -22.35 -19.46
N ASN A 59 -6.82 -21.59 -20.13
CA ASN A 59 -6.53 -21.74 -21.56
C ASN A 59 -5.24 -22.55 -21.85
N ASN A 60 -4.63 -23.12 -20.81
CA ASN A 60 -3.51 -24.07 -20.86
C ASN A 60 -3.98 -25.45 -20.38
#